data_AF-A0A6J1R9K0-F1
#
_entry.id   AF-A0A6J1R9K0-F1
#
_cell.length_a   1.000
_cell.length_b   1.000
_cell.length_c   1.000
_cell.angle_alpha   90.00
_cell.angle_beta   90.00
_cell.angle_gamma   90.00
#
_symmetry.space_group_name_H-M   'P 1'
#
loop_
_entity.id
_entity.type
_entity.pdbx_description
1 polymer ?
#
loop_
_entity_poly.entity_id
_entity_poly.type
_entity_poly.pdbx_seq_one_letter_code
_entity_poly.pdbx_strand_id
1 'polypeptide(L)'
;MRIAVEGCAHGELDIIYETIQEIEKVDGRKVDLLICCGDFQATRNLSDLKCMAVSDKYKDMRTFYKYYSGEKEAPVLTIFIGGNHEASNYLQELPYGGWVAPNIYYLGYAGVVQVAGIRIAGLSGIYKSQHWMQGRYEKPPYTDSTIRSVYHIRNLEVFRLKQLSGKIDIFLSHDWPTGVTKYGDVDTLLKQKPFFKDDIKSNTLGSPPCMELLERLYPSYWFSAHLHCKFAALIPEKGGARVTKFLALDKCLPKRKFLQVLEVRSQEDGPIQLNYDLEWLTILYLTNHLLSVKSSIHYMPGQYGAGRWTYTPTAKEKQTVYEKFGSNLQIPLNFTRTVKPYDPCDTNTRIERPRLLINDQTTRFLFYRQLADELVLYDELLYNTLNKIYNIYIHIYTYIISRKMDKLTIISGILFLLADISAIISIAMPDWIITDIGGDTRLGLMWSCMTLYNRPQVCFKSQLESEWMMALVCIFIGCILITATIILLVISHWDRTVIPFARWVGFGAMVLFCHAAVIFPMGFHIDEIGGQPYQLPNSHQVGIAYILFVLALWITVISELFAGKVCLPHF
;
A
#
# COMPACT_ATOMS: atom_id res chain seq x y z
N MET A 1 -33.89 1.32 -4.88
CA MET A 1 -32.97 1.77 -3.81
C MET A 1 -33.14 3.27 -3.60
N ARG A 2 -33.30 3.68 -2.34
CA ARG A 2 -33.41 5.07 -1.90
C ARG A 2 -32.04 5.55 -1.43
N ILE A 3 -31.42 6.43 -2.21
CA ILE A 3 -30.02 6.85 -2.00
C ILE A 3 -30.02 8.31 -1.54
N ALA A 4 -29.41 8.57 -0.38
CA ALA A 4 -29.05 9.92 0.03
C ALA A 4 -27.68 10.28 -0.58
N VAL A 5 -27.60 11.44 -1.22
CA VAL A 5 -26.36 12.00 -1.75
C VAL A 5 -26.02 13.24 -0.95
N GLU A 6 -24.78 13.30 -0.49
CA GLU A 6 -24.21 14.37 0.32
C GLU A 6 -23.09 15.08 -0.46
N GLY A 7 -23.06 16.41 -0.38
CA GLY A 7 -21.99 17.25 -0.93
C GLY A 7 -20.69 17.13 -0.13
N CYS A 8 -20.27 18.23 0.52
CA CYS A 8 -19.08 18.23 1.40
C CYS A 8 -19.49 18.02 2.86
N ALA A 9 -19.03 16.93 3.47
CA ALA A 9 -19.41 16.59 4.84
C ALA A 9 -18.68 17.42 5.91
N HIS A 10 -17.40 17.73 5.70
CA HIS A 10 -16.50 18.37 6.67
C HIS A 10 -16.57 17.78 8.09
N GLY A 11 -16.69 16.45 8.18
CA GLY A 11 -16.74 15.72 9.45
C GLY A 11 -18.06 15.83 10.22
N GLU A 12 -19.09 16.50 9.69
CA GLU A 12 -20.41 16.68 10.32
C GLU A 12 -21.32 15.45 10.19
N LEU A 13 -20.77 14.26 10.46
CA LEU A 13 -21.47 12.98 10.25
C LEU A 13 -22.71 12.84 11.10
N ASP A 14 -22.67 13.35 12.34
CA ASP A 14 -23.81 13.32 13.25
C ASP A 14 -25.01 14.08 12.65
N ILE A 15 -24.76 15.29 12.14
CA ILE A 15 -25.80 16.12 11.49
C ILE A 15 -26.34 15.43 10.23
N ILE A 16 -25.46 14.82 9.43
CA ILE A 16 -25.87 14.13 8.20
C ILE A 16 -26.78 12.94 8.53
N TYR A 17 -26.38 12.09 9.48
CA TYR A 17 -27.17 10.93 9.87
C TYR A 17 -28.48 11.31 10.58
N GLU A 18 -28.47 12.32 11.45
CA GLU A 18 -29.68 12.87 12.07
C GLU A 18 -30.64 13.42 11.00
N THR A 19 -30.13 14.14 10.00
CA THR A 19 -30.94 14.66 8.89
C THR A 19 -31.58 13.52 8.10
N ILE A 20 -30.84 12.44 7.82
CA ILE A 20 -31.38 11.25 7.15
C ILE A 20 -32.49 10.63 8.00
N GLN A 21 -32.28 10.45 9.30
CA GLN A 21 -33.30 9.89 10.19
C GLN A 21 -34.57 10.74 10.24
N GLU A 22 -34.45 12.07 10.24
CA GLU A 22 -35.63 12.95 10.15
C GLU A 22 -36.36 12.81 8.82
N ILE A 23 -35.64 12.70 7.69
CA ILE A 23 -36.25 12.42 6.38
C ILE A 23 -36.97 11.07 6.38
N GLU A 24 -36.38 10.04 6.97
CA GLU A 24 -37.01 8.72 7.09
C GLU A 24 -38.28 8.76 7.93
N LYS A 25 -38.30 9.53 9.03
CA LYS A 25 -39.47 9.72 9.89
C LYS A 25 -40.60 10.41 9.14
N VAL A 26 -40.29 11.47 8.39
CA VAL A 26 -41.29 12.26 7.64
C VAL A 26 -41.85 11.45 6.47
N ASP A 27 -41.00 10.75 5.73
CA ASP A 27 -41.42 10.05 4.51
C ASP A 27 -41.92 8.63 4.77
N GLY A 28 -41.70 8.09 5.97
CA GLY A 28 -42.06 6.71 6.34
C GLY A 28 -41.27 5.63 5.59
N ARG A 29 -40.14 5.98 4.96
CA ARG A 29 -39.33 5.09 4.11
C ARG A 29 -37.85 5.22 4.42
N LYS A 30 -37.17 4.08 4.58
CA LYS A 30 -35.73 4.02 4.88
C LYS A 30 -34.86 4.45 3.70
N VAL A 31 -33.72 5.05 4.03
CA VAL A 31 -32.61 5.30 3.10
C VAL A 31 -31.71 4.07 3.13
N ASP A 32 -31.43 3.54 1.94
CA ASP A 32 -30.69 2.29 1.75
C ASP A 32 -29.17 2.52 1.69
N LEU A 33 -28.76 3.69 1.20
CA LEU A 33 -27.36 4.03 0.96
C LEU A 33 -27.16 5.54 1.12
N LEU A 34 -26.09 5.94 1.80
CA LEU A 34 -25.54 7.29 1.79
C LEU A 34 -24.30 7.33 0.90
N ILE A 35 -24.23 8.31 0.00
CA ILE A 35 -23.06 8.61 -0.82
C ILE A 35 -22.54 10.00 -0.48
N CYS A 36 -21.27 10.13 -0.09
CA CYS A 36 -20.62 11.42 0.14
C CYS A 36 -19.61 11.75 -0.97
N CYS A 37 -19.76 12.93 -1.57
CA CYS A 37 -18.93 13.38 -2.69
C CYS A 37 -17.58 13.99 -2.28
N GLY A 38 -17.16 13.82 -1.02
CA GLY A 38 -15.82 14.17 -0.52
C GLY A 38 -15.82 15.22 0.56
N ASP A 39 -14.62 15.69 0.89
CA ASP A 39 -14.34 16.41 2.14
C ASP A 39 -14.99 15.70 3.33
N PHE A 40 -14.83 14.38 3.39
CA PHE A 40 -15.46 13.52 4.38
C PHE A 40 -14.87 13.75 5.77
N GLN A 41 -13.56 14.01 5.82
CA GLN A 41 -12.80 14.25 7.03
C GLN A 41 -12.77 13.03 7.97
N ALA A 42 -12.23 11.92 7.46
CA ALA A 42 -12.04 10.67 8.21
C ALA A 42 -10.92 10.75 9.29
N THR A 43 -10.92 11.77 10.14
CA THR A 43 -9.89 11.98 11.17
C THR A 43 -10.08 11.06 12.37
N ARG A 44 -9.14 10.13 12.63
CA ARG A 44 -9.22 9.19 13.76
C ARG A 44 -8.68 9.78 15.05
N ASN A 45 -7.64 10.60 14.96
CA ASN A 45 -6.99 11.28 16.08
C ASN A 45 -6.31 12.61 15.70
N LEU A 46 -5.68 13.28 16.67
CA LEU A 46 -4.99 14.56 16.47
C LEU A 46 -3.77 14.47 15.54
N SER A 47 -3.16 13.29 15.39
CA SER A 47 -2.07 13.07 14.42
C SER A 47 -2.62 13.12 12.99
N ASP A 48 -3.76 12.47 12.73
CA ASP A 48 -4.45 12.58 11.44
C ASP A 48 -4.93 14.02 11.15
N LEU A 49 -5.41 14.73 12.17
CA LEU A 49 -5.86 16.12 12.02
C LEU A 49 -4.73 17.03 11.53
N LYS A 50 -3.47 16.76 11.92
CA LYS A 50 -2.29 17.48 11.40
C LYS A 50 -2.02 17.21 9.93
N CYS A 51 -2.45 16.06 9.40
CA CYS A 51 -2.31 15.67 8.00
C CYS A 51 -3.39 16.25 7.09
N MET A 52 -4.35 17.01 7.64
CA MET A 52 -5.36 17.71 6.86
C MET A 52 -4.84 19.05 6.35
N ALA A 53 -5.01 19.32 5.05
CA ALA A 53 -4.56 20.55 4.38
C ALA A 53 -5.48 21.75 4.66
N VAL A 54 -5.62 22.10 5.94
CA VAL A 54 -6.42 23.20 6.45
C VAL A 54 -5.52 24.05 7.37
N SER A 55 -5.74 25.37 7.40
CA SER A 55 -5.04 26.24 8.34
C SER A 55 -5.37 25.82 9.79
N ASP A 56 -4.39 25.81 10.69
CA ASP A 56 -4.56 25.25 12.04
C ASP A 56 -5.73 25.87 12.82
N LYS A 57 -6.06 27.15 12.60
CA LYS A 57 -7.22 27.83 13.22
C LYS A 57 -8.59 27.26 12.82
N TYR A 58 -8.67 26.50 11.73
CA TYR A 58 -9.91 25.91 11.22
C TYR A 58 -9.93 24.38 11.35
N LYS A 59 -8.87 23.77 11.92
CA LYS A 59 -8.84 22.34 12.18
C LYS A 59 -9.74 22.04 13.38
N ASP A 60 -10.65 21.09 13.18
CA ASP A 60 -11.55 20.59 14.21
C ASP A 60 -11.61 19.07 14.08
N MET A 61 -11.62 18.36 15.20
CA MET A 61 -11.66 16.89 15.24
C MET A 61 -13.00 16.32 14.77
N ARG A 62 -14.08 17.10 14.86
CA ARG A 62 -15.46 16.73 14.48
C ARG A 62 -15.87 15.39 15.09
N THR A 63 -16.62 14.54 14.38
CA THR A 63 -17.24 13.36 15.00
C THR A 63 -16.81 12.01 14.42
N PHE A 64 -16.01 11.97 13.34
CA PHE A 64 -15.60 10.70 12.72
C PHE A 64 -14.92 9.72 13.69
N TYR A 65 -14.10 10.22 14.63
CA TYR A 65 -13.40 9.37 15.61
C TYR A 65 -14.35 8.52 16.47
N LYS A 66 -15.61 8.94 16.65
CA LYS A 66 -16.66 8.21 17.37
C LYS A 66 -17.08 6.95 16.62
N TYR A 67 -17.22 7.06 15.30
CA TYR A 67 -17.54 5.93 14.41
C TYR A 67 -16.33 4.97 14.28
N TYR A 68 -15.13 5.54 14.20
CA TYR A 68 -13.90 4.75 14.15
C TYR A 68 -13.63 3.99 15.47
N SER A 69 -13.90 4.61 16.63
CA SER A 69 -13.67 4.01 17.94
C SER A 69 -14.71 2.95 18.32
N GLY A 70 -15.93 3.05 17.76
CA GLY A 70 -17.09 2.24 18.11
C GLY A 70 -18.03 2.89 19.14
N GLU A 71 -17.82 4.16 19.51
CA GLU A 71 -18.77 4.93 20.32
C GLU A 71 -20.11 5.11 19.59
N LYS A 72 -20.05 5.22 18.26
CA LYS A 72 -21.22 5.29 17.38
C LYS A 72 -21.09 4.30 16.23
N GLU A 73 -22.23 3.89 15.68
CA GLU A 73 -22.31 3.08 14.46
C GLU A 73 -23.04 3.87 13.38
N ALA A 74 -22.59 3.78 12.13
CA ALA A 74 -23.25 4.45 11.02
C ALA A 74 -24.60 3.75 10.74
N PRO A 75 -25.74 4.47 10.80
CA PRO A 75 -27.07 3.85 10.72
C PRO A 75 -27.46 3.40 9.31
N VAL A 76 -26.68 3.79 8.30
CA VAL A 76 -26.89 3.46 6.88
C VAL A 76 -25.52 3.21 6.24
N LEU A 77 -25.47 2.26 5.31
CA LEU A 77 -24.25 2.01 4.52
C LEU A 77 -23.80 3.34 3.89
N THR A 78 -22.57 3.73 4.17
CA THR A 78 -22.03 5.01 3.73
C THR A 78 -20.84 4.77 2.82
N ILE A 79 -20.90 5.25 1.58
CA ILE A 79 -19.80 5.20 0.61
C ILE A 79 -19.31 6.62 0.35
N PHE A 80 -18.00 6.83 0.34
CA PHE A 80 -17.44 8.14 0.03
C PHE A 80 -16.18 8.08 -0.84
N ILE A 81 -15.93 9.20 -1.51
CA ILE A 81 -14.64 9.54 -2.16
C ILE A 81 -13.93 10.61 -1.34
N GLY A 82 -12.63 10.79 -1.53
CA GLY A 82 -11.87 11.85 -0.86
C GLY A 82 -12.03 13.20 -1.57
N GLY A 83 -12.02 14.29 -0.81
CA GLY A 83 -11.87 15.67 -1.30
C GLY A 83 -10.47 16.24 -1.04
N ASN A 84 -10.40 17.53 -0.69
CA ASN A 84 -9.17 18.23 -0.33
C ASN A 84 -9.02 18.47 1.19
N HIS A 85 -10.09 18.34 1.98
CA HIS A 85 -10.05 18.42 3.44
C HIS A 85 -10.22 17.03 4.06
N GLU A 86 -9.15 16.25 3.99
CA GLU A 86 -9.15 14.86 4.44
C GLU A 86 -8.04 14.58 5.44
N ALA A 87 -8.23 13.52 6.24
CA ALA A 87 -7.13 12.82 6.89
C ALA A 87 -6.31 12.07 5.83
N SER A 88 -5.50 12.80 5.05
CA SER A 88 -4.85 12.25 3.87
C SER A 88 -3.98 11.03 4.19
N ASN A 89 -3.28 11.03 5.33
CA ASN A 89 -2.50 9.88 5.76
C ASN A 89 -3.34 8.63 5.97
N TYR A 90 -4.56 8.75 6.51
CA TYR A 90 -5.43 7.60 6.69
C TYR A 90 -5.98 7.08 5.36
N LEU A 91 -6.43 7.99 4.48
CA LEU A 91 -6.92 7.60 3.15
C LEU A 91 -5.80 6.99 2.28
N GLN A 92 -4.55 7.43 2.46
CA GLN A 92 -3.38 6.81 1.81
C GLN A 92 -3.13 5.36 2.25
N GLU A 93 -3.61 4.93 3.43
CA GLU A 93 -3.51 3.53 3.86
C GLU A 93 -4.44 2.61 3.03
N LEU A 94 -5.45 3.18 2.36
CA LEU A 94 -6.53 2.47 1.63
C LEU A 94 -6.64 2.95 0.16
N PRO A 95 -5.57 2.88 -0.65
CA PRO A 95 -5.56 3.45 -2.01
C PRO A 95 -6.53 2.75 -2.97
N TYR A 96 -6.88 1.49 -2.70
CA TYR A 96 -7.85 0.69 -3.47
C TYR A 96 -9.25 0.63 -2.83
N GLY A 97 -9.46 1.44 -1.79
CA GLY A 97 -10.69 1.45 -0.99
C GLY A 97 -10.66 0.46 0.17
N GLY A 98 -11.61 0.64 1.08
CA GLY A 98 -11.74 -0.18 2.29
C GLY A 98 -12.64 0.46 3.34
N TRP A 99 -12.96 -0.32 4.38
CA TRP A 99 -13.73 0.15 5.51
C TRP A 99 -12.89 1.09 6.38
N VAL A 100 -13.36 2.32 6.57
CA VAL A 100 -12.73 3.29 7.48
C VAL A 100 -13.35 3.28 8.87
N ALA A 101 -14.54 2.73 8.99
CA ALA A 101 -15.27 2.43 10.22
C ALA A 101 -16.33 1.37 9.87
N PRO A 102 -16.97 0.72 10.85
CA PRO A 102 -18.10 -0.16 10.57
C PRO A 102 -19.17 0.57 9.74
N ASN A 103 -19.59 -0.05 8.64
CA ASN A 103 -20.61 0.47 7.72
C ASN A 103 -20.23 1.78 6.96
N ILE A 104 -18.96 2.20 7.01
CA ILE A 104 -18.44 3.37 6.25
C ILE A 104 -17.28 2.91 5.35
N TYR A 105 -17.47 2.99 4.03
CA TYR A 105 -16.55 2.51 3.01
C TYR A 105 -15.95 3.64 2.17
N TYR A 106 -14.63 3.71 2.12
CA TYR A 106 -13.89 4.59 1.23
C TYR A 106 -13.67 3.91 -0.13
N LEU A 107 -13.93 4.61 -1.24
CA LEU A 107 -13.71 4.04 -2.59
C LEU A 107 -12.24 3.95 -3.03
N GLY A 108 -11.30 4.57 -2.30
CA GLY A 108 -9.90 4.66 -2.72
C GLY A 108 -9.63 5.89 -3.60
N TYR A 109 -8.42 5.98 -4.16
CA TYR A 109 -8.08 7.09 -5.06
C TYR A 109 -8.98 7.11 -6.30
N ALA A 110 -9.31 5.92 -6.79
CA ALA A 110 -10.43 5.66 -7.67
C ALA A 110 -10.94 4.26 -7.39
N GLY A 111 -12.24 4.04 -7.60
CA GLY A 111 -12.88 2.76 -7.28
C GLY A 111 -14.15 2.54 -8.08
N VAL A 112 -14.49 1.27 -8.30
CA VAL A 112 -15.82 0.87 -8.76
C VAL A 112 -16.31 -0.28 -7.89
N VAL A 113 -17.52 -0.12 -7.36
CA VAL A 113 -18.19 -1.11 -6.51
C VAL A 113 -19.64 -1.29 -6.99
N GLN A 114 -20.28 -2.35 -6.53
CA GLN A 114 -21.69 -2.62 -6.80
C GLN A 114 -22.46 -2.72 -5.49
N VAL A 115 -23.63 -2.09 -5.44
CA VAL A 115 -24.56 -2.12 -4.31
C VAL A 115 -25.93 -2.50 -4.85
N ALA A 116 -26.42 -3.70 -4.52
CA ALA A 116 -27.70 -4.22 -5.03
C ALA A 116 -27.85 -4.04 -6.56
N GLY A 117 -26.86 -4.48 -7.33
CA GLY A 117 -26.81 -4.33 -8.79
C GLY A 117 -26.62 -2.91 -9.33
N ILE A 118 -26.52 -1.87 -8.48
CA ILE A 118 -26.19 -0.50 -8.90
C ILE A 118 -24.67 -0.33 -8.93
N ARG A 119 -24.13 0.02 -10.10
CA ARG A 119 -22.69 0.20 -10.30
C ARG A 119 -22.27 1.63 -10.02
N ILE A 120 -21.40 1.80 -9.01
CA ILE A 120 -20.93 3.09 -8.52
C ILE A 120 -19.44 3.21 -8.78
N ALA A 121 -19.05 4.19 -9.59
CA ALA A 121 -17.66 4.55 -9.85
C ALA A 121 -17.32 5.87 -9.13
N GLY A 122 -16.06 6.04 -8.73
CA GLY A 122 -15.62 7.26 -8.05
C GLY A 122 -14.18 7.63 -8.35
N LEU A 123 -13.91 8.93 -8.38
CA LEU A 123 -12.58 9.52 -8.48
C LEU A 123 -12.39 10.50 -7.31
N SER A 124 -11.45 10.18 -6.42
CA SER A 124 -11.11 11.01 -5.27
C SER A 124 -10.16 12.15 -5.64
N GLY A 125 -10.32 13.28 -4.95
CA GLY A 125 -9.40 14.40 -5.00
C GLY A 125 -9.82 15.52 -5.95
N ILE A 126 -8.93 16.51 -6.08
CA ILE A 126 -9.12 17.69 -6.95
C ILE A 126 -8.05 17.76 -8.03
N TYR A 127 -8.34 18.42 -9.15
CA TYR A 127 -7.41 18.53 -10.26
C TYR A 127 -6.39 19.65 -10.07
N LYS A 128 -5.11 19.33 -10.26
CA LYS A 128 -4.02 20.30 -10.50
C LYS A 128 -3.08 19.79 -11.58
N SER A 129 -2.90 20.60 -12.62
CA SER A 129 -2.08 20.27 -13.80
C SER A 129 -0.64 19.90 -13.45
N GLN A 130 -0.04 20.57 -12.45
CA GLN A 130 1.35 20.37 -12.04
C GLN A 130 1.64 18.94 -11.53
N HIS A 131 0.67 18.29 -10.88
CA HIS A 131 0.84 16.94 -10.32
C HIS A 131 0.18 15.85 -11.16
N TRP A 132 -0.65 16.23 -12.14
CA TRP A 132 -1.42 15.30 -12.98
C TRP A 132 -0.60 14.16 -13.56
N MET A 133 0.60 14.46 -14.08
CA MET A 133 1.48 13.47 -14.71
C MET A 133 2.46 12.82 -13.75
N GLN A 134 2.37 13.03 -12.44
CA GLN A 134 3.34 12.49 -11.47
C GLN A 134 2.86 11.15 -10.89
N GLY A 135 3.77 10.41 -10.26
CA GLY A 135 3.39 9.31 -9.36
C GLY A 135 2.87 9.80 -8.00
N ARG A 136 2.57 8.85 -7.11
CA ARG A 136 2.22 9.10 -5.70
C ARG A 136 3.48 8.94 -4.84
N TYR A 137 4.17 10.04 -4.57
CA TYR A 137 5.43 10.06 -3.81
C TYR A 137 5.27 10.62 -2.39
N GLU A 138 4.08 11.14 -2.07
CA GLU A 138 3.79 11.78 -0.81
C GLU A 138 3.74 10.76 0.32
N LYS A 139 4.45 11.05 1.42
CA LYS A 139 4.37 10.28 2.66
C LYS A 139 4.41 11.19 3.88
N PRO A 140 3.69 10.85 4.97
CA PRO A 140 3.83 11.54 6.23
C PRO A 140 5.23 11.31 6.83
N PRO A 141 5.81 12.30 7.55
CA PRO A 141 5.26 13.63 7.81
C PRO A 141 5.30 14.50 6.55
N TYR A 142 4.16 15.12 6.21
CA TYR A 142 4.06 15.95 5.02
C TYR A 142 4.75 17.30 5.21
N THR A 143 5.21 17.85 4.10
CA THR A 143 5.55 19.27 3.94
C THR A 143 4.30 20.05 3.56
N ASP A 144 4.37 21.38 3.58
CA ASP A 144 3.29 22.24 3.06
C ASP A 144 2.95 21.94 1.60
N SER A 145 3.92 21.49 0.79
CA SER A 145 3.65 21.11 -0.59
C SER A 145 2.98 19.73 -0.66
N THR A 146 3.56 18.73 0.01
CA THR A 146 3.10 17.33 -0.11
C THR A 146 1.75 17.07 0.57
N ILE A 147 1.39 17.85 1.59
CA ILE A 147 0.06 17.78 2.20
C ILE A 147 -1.04 18.24 1.23
N ARG A 148 -0.68 19.06 0.22
CA ARG A 148 -1.60 19.50 -0.84
C ARG A 148 -1.57 18.55 -2.02
N SER A 149 -0.38 18.11 -2.43
CA SER A 149 -0.25 17.24 -3.61
C SER A 149 -0.87 15.86 -3.40
N VAL A 150 -0.93 15.35 -2.16
CA VAL A 150 -1.44 14.02 -1.80
C VAL A 150 -2.87 13.75 -2.26
N TYR A 151 -3.76 14.75 -2.23
CA TYR A 151 -5.15 14.61 -2.67
C TYR A 151 -5.39 15.11 -4.10
N HIS A 152 -4.35 15.52 -4.84
CA HIS A 152 -4.56 15.86 -6.24
C HIS A 152 -4.75 14.59 -7.09
N ILE A 153 -5.59 14.69 -8.12
CA ILE A 153 -5.83 13.60 -9.07
C ILE A 153 -4.53 13.30 -9.87
N ARG A 154 -4.26 12.02 -10.18
CA ARG A 154 -3.19 11.59 -11.10
C ARG A 154 -3.78 10.98 -12.38
N ASN A 155 -2.98 10.98 -13.44
CA ASN A 155 -3.35 10.45 -14.75
C ASN A 155 -3.62 8.94 -14.74
N LEU A 156 -2.99 8.18 -13.82
CA LEU A 156 -3.15 6.74 -13.69
C LEU A 156 -4.59 6.33 -13.38
N GLU A 157 -5.21 6.94 -12.38
CA GLU A 157 -6.58 6.62 -11.97
C GLU A 157 -7.59 6.93 -13.09
N VAL A 158 -7.39 8.05 -13.79
CA VAL A 158 -8.23 8.42 -14.93
C VAL A 158 -7.99 7.47 -16.11
N PHE A 159 -6.75 7.10 -16.38
CA PHE A 159 -6.42 6.11 -17.41
C PHE A 159 -7.12 4.79 -17.14
N ARG A 160 -7.12 4.30 -15.89
CA ARG A 160 -7.81 3.08 -15.46
C ARG A 160 -9.32 3.19 -15.64
N LEU A 161 -9.94 4.28 -15.18
CA LEU A 161 -11.38 4.50 -15.30
C LEU A 161 -11.84 4.59 -16.77
N LYS A 162 -11.01 5.11 -17.68
CA LYS A 162 -11.30 5.14 -19.13
C LYS A 162 -11.37 3.76 -19.78
N GLN A 163 -10.85 2.72 -19.13
CA GLN A 163 -10.85 1.35 -19.64
C GLN A 163 -12.18 0.62 -19.37
N LEU A 164 -13.06 1.18 -18.55
CA LEU A 164 -14.38 0.62 -18.28
C LEU A 164 -15.22 0.60 -19.57
N SER A 165 -15.92 -0.51 -19.80
CA SER A 165 -16.79 -0.70 -20.96
C SER A 165 -18.27 -0.89 -20.60
N GLY A 166 -18.57 -1.39 -19.40
CA GLY A 166 -19.93 -1.58 -18.94
C GLY A 166 -20.65 -0.28 -18.58
N LYS A 167 -21.99 -0.33 -18.52
CA LYS A 167 -22.83 0.77 -18.01
C LYS A 167 -22.39 1.16 -16.60
N ILE A 168 -22.39 2.46 -16.32
CA ILE A 168 -22.18 3.01 -14.97
C ILE A 168 -23.47 3.74 -14.57
N ASP A 169 -24.01 3.40 -13.41
CA ASP A 169 -25.24 4.03 -12.93
C ASP A 169 -24.92 5.36 -12.24
N ILE A 170 -23.91 5.37 -11.37
CA ILE A 170 -23.50 6.54 -10.59
C ILE A 170 -22.00 6.74 -10.73
N PHE A 171 -21.59 7.97 -11.03
CA PHE A 171 -20.19 8.38 -10.98
C PHE A 171 -20.01 9.52 -9.98
N LEU A 172 -18.96 9.42 -9.16
CA LEU A 172 -18.64 10.40 -8.12
C LEU A 172 -17.32 11.12 -8.45
N SER A 173 -17.31 12.43 -8.30
CA SER A 173 -16.07 13.23 -8.27
C SER A 173 -16.21 14.37 -7.29
N HIS A 174 -15.15 14.75 -6.58
CA HIS A 174 -15.24 15.89 -5.67
C HIS A 174 -15.38 17.20 -6.47
N ASP A 175 -14.43 17.43 -7.37
CA ASP A 175 -14.49 18.53 -8.35
C ASP A 175 -15.59 18.30 -9.39
N TRP A 176 -16.13 19.40 -9.91
CA TRP A 176 -17.08 19.36 -11.02
C TRP A 176 -16.36 19.06 -12.35
N PRO A 177 -16.99 18.36 -13.30
CA PRO A 177 -16.50 18.29 -14.67
C PRO A 177 -16.38 19.69 -15.29
N THR A 178 -15.24 20.02 -15.89
CA THR A 178 -15.04 21.34 -16.50
C THR A 178 -16.07 21.62 -17.59
N GLY A 179 -16.71 22.79 -17.53
CA GLY A 179 -17.69 23.22 -18.54
C GLY A 179 -19.10 22.64 -18.34
N VAL A 180 -19.35 21.87 -17.27
CA VAL A 180 -20.67 21.32 -16.94
C VAL A 180 -21.75 22.40 -16.78
N THR A 181 -21.35 23.63 -16.44
CA THR A 181 -22.25 24.79 -16.29
C THR A 181 -23.00 25.15 -17.56
N LYS A 182 -22.49 24.76 -18.74
CA LYS A 182 -23.14 24.98 -20.05
C LYS A 182 -24.45 24.18 -20.22
N TYR A 183 -24.68 23.19 -19.36
CA TYR A 183 -25.79 22.24 -19.46
C TYR A 183 -26.86 22.44 -18.37
N GLY A 184 -26.81 23.55 -17.64
CA GLY A 184 -27.76 23.89 -16.57
C GLY A 184 -28.01 25.40 -16.49
N ASP A 185 -28.68 25.84 -15.42
CA ASP A 185 -29.04 27.24 -15.21
C ASP A 185 -27.84 28.06 -14.67
N VAL A 186 -26.97 28.48 -15.60
CA VAL A 186 -25.79 29.27 -15.29
C VAL A 186 -26.12 30.66 -14.74
N ASP A 187 -27.26 31.24 -15.12
CA ASP A 187 -27.67 32.57 -14.66
C ASP A 187 -28.00 32.55 -13.17
N THR A 188 -28.74 31.53 -12.71
CA THR A 188 -29.00 31.33 -11.28
C THR A 188 -27.71 31.01 -10.52
N LEU A 189 -26.81 30.23 -11.10
CA LEU A 189 -25.49 29.95 -10.49
C LEU A 189 -24.69 31.25 -10.30
N LEU A 190 -24.60 32.10 -11.33
CA LEU A 190 -23.84 33.35 -11.28
C LEU A 190 -24.48 34.41 -10.39
N LYS A 191 -25.81 34.39 -10.20
CA LYS A 191 -26.47 35.20 -9.16
C LYS A 191 -26.01 34.80 -7.76
N GLN A 192 -25.84 33.49 -7.50
CA GLN A 192 -25.40 32.98 -6.21
C GLN A 192 -23.88 33.09 -6.00
N LYS A 193 -23.10 32.93 -7.09
CA LYS A 193 -21.63 32.87 -7.09
C LYS A 193 -21.06 33.73 -8.24
N PRO A 194 -21.13 35.07 -8.15
CA PRO A 194 -20.70 35.94 -9.26
C PRO A 194 -19.24 35.77 -9.68
N PHE A 195 -18.37 35.37 -8.74
CA PHE A 195 -16.95 35.14 -8.98
C PHE A 195 -16.64 33.95 -9.91
N PHE A 196 -17.60 33.05 -10.15
CA PHE A 196 -17.43 31.99 -11.15
C PHE A 196 -17.50 32.50 -12.60
N LYS A 197 -17.91 33.75 -12.83
CA LYS A 197 -18.10 34.30 -14.17
C LYS A 197 -16.84 34.19 -15.03
N ASP A 198 -15.69 34.59 -14.48
CA ASP A 198 -14.43 34.58 -15.22
C ASP A 198 -13.95 33.15 -15.43
N ASP A 199 -13.99 32.30 -14.40
CA ASP A 199 -13.60 30.88 -14.50
C ASP A 199 -14.45 30.07 -15.49
N ILE A 200 -15.76 30.37 -15.58
CA ILE A 200 -16.65 29.77 -16.57
C ILE A 200 -16.28 30.26 -17.98
N LYS A 201 -16.01 31.57 -18.13
CA LYS A 201 -15.63 32.16 -19.42
C LYS A 201 -14.29 31.63 -19.93
N SER A 202 -13.30 31.44 -19.07
CA SER A 202 -12.01 30.84 -19.40
C SER A 202 -12.02 29.30 -19.42
N ASN A 203 -13.15 28.66 -19.11
CA ASN A 203 -13.30 27.21 -19.05
C ASN A 203 -12.29 26.55 -18.09
N THR A 204 -12.04 27.21 -16.95
CA THR A 204 -11.13 26.77 -15.88
C THR A 204 -11.86 26.30 -14.62
N LEU A 205 -13.17 26.53 -14.52
CA LEU A 205 -13.99 26.01 -13.41
C LEU A 205 -14.12 24.48 -13.51
N GLY A 206 -13.60 23.76 -12.52
CA GLY A 206 -13.70 22.30 -12.41
C GLY A 206 -12.48 21.53 -12.95
N SER A 207 -12.66 20.24 -13.13
CA SER A 207 -11.64 19.25 -13.50
C SER A 207 -11.81 18.79 -14.95
N PRO A 208 -10.83 19.08 -15.84
CA PRO A 208 -10.84 18.58 -17.21
C PRO A 208 -10.84 17.05 -17.30
N PRO A 209 -10.06 16.31 -16.49
CA PRO A 209 -10.15 14.85 -16.47
C PRO A 209 -11.51 14.29 -16.08
N CYS A 210 -12.26 14.99 -15.21
CA CYS A 210 -13.64 14.59 -14.89
C CYS A 210 -14.57 14.75 -16.10
N MET A 211 -14.42 15.81 -16.90
CA MET A 211 -15.20 15.95 -18.14
C MET A 211 -14.81 14.89 -19.18
N GLU A 212 -13.52 14.57 -19.30
CA GLU A 212 -13.06 13.48 -20.16
C GLU A 212 -13.69 12.13 -19.77
N LEU A 213 -13.77 11.84 -18.48
CA LEU A 213 -14.43 10.63 -17.96
C LEU A 213 -15.94 10.65 -18.19
N LEU A 214 -16.60 11.79 -17.99
CA LEU A 214 -18.02 11.97 -18.25
C LEU A 214 -18.34 11.68 -19.71
N GLU A 215 -17.60 12.28 -20.65
CA GLU A 215 -17.81 12.09 -22.09
C GLU A 215 -17.36 10.69 -22.58
N ARG A 216 -16.51 9.99 -21.84
CA ARG A 216 -16.12 8.61 -22.16
C ARG A 216 -17.17 7.60 -21.70
N LEU A 217 -17.73 7.80 -20.52
CA LEU A 217 -18.53 6.78 -19.82
C LEU A 217 -20.04 7.05 -19.90
N TYR A 218 -20.45 8.33 -19.95
CA TYR A 218 -21.84 8.81 -19.85
C TYR A 218 -22.66 8.02 -18.82
N PRO A 219 -22.32 8.14 -17.51
CA PRO A 219 -23.06 7.47 -16.45
C PRO A 219 -24.49 8.01 -16.35
N SER A 220 -25.40 7.27 -15.73
CA SER A 220 -26.79 7.74 -15.58
C SER A 220 -26.87 8.97 -14.66
N TYR A 221 -26.06 8.97 -13.60
CA TYR A 221 -25.89 10.08 -12.66
C TYR A 221 -24.42 10.43 -12.48
N TRP A 222 -24.14 11.73 -12.35
CA TRP A 222 -22.84 12.25 -11.93
C TRP A 222 -23.04 13.15 -10.72
N PHE A 223 -22.41 12.81 -9.59
CA PHE A 223 -22.51 13.59 -8.36
C PHE A 223 -21.18 14.26 -7.99
N SER A 224 -21.26 15.54 -7.66
CA SER A 224 -20.09 16.34 -7.25
C SER A 224 -20.33 17.28 -6.08
N ALA A 225 -19.24 17.84 -5.54
CA ALA A 225 -19.28 18.75 -4.39
C ALA A 225 -18.30 19.93 -4.60
N HIS A 226 -17.46 20.24 -3.61
CA HIS A 226 -16.37 21.22 -3.62
C HIS A 226 -16.76 22.70 -3.73
N LEU A 227 -17.61 23.08 -4.69
CA LEU A 227 -17.91 24.48 -5.00
C LEU A 227 -18.93 25.15 -4.05
N HIS A 228 -19.46 24.38 -3.08
CA HIS A 228 -20.38 24.84 -2.04
C HIS A 228 -21.59 25.60 -2.62
N CYS A 229 -22.27 24.94 -3.56
CA CYS A 229 -23.56 25.35 -4.09
C CYS A 229 -24.26 24.17 -4.78
N LYS A 230 -25.59 24.18 -4.75
CA LYS A 230 -26.38 23.23 -5.51
C LYS A 230 -26.45 23.64 -6.98
N PHE A 231 -26.16 22.71 -7.88
CA PHE A 231 -26.34 22.89 -9.32
C PHE A 231 -26.76 21.59 -9.98
N ALA A 232 -27.68 21.67 -10.93
CA ALA A 232 -28.16 20.52 -11.66
C ALA A 232 -28.05 20.79 -13.17
N ALA A 233 -27.65 19.77 -13.92
CA ALA A 233 -27.47 19.85 -15.35
C ALA A 233 -27.82 18.52 -16.05
N LEU A 234 -28.18 18.60 -17.32
CA LEU A 234 -28.45 17.44 -18.16
C LEU A 234 -27.46 17.43 -19.33
N ILE A 235 -26.55 16.46 -19.33
CA ILE A 235 -25.48 16.37 -20.32
C ILE A 235 -25.84 15.28 -21.32
N PRO A 236 -26.29 15.64 -22.54
CA PRO A 236 -26.59 14.66 -23.58
C PRO A 236 -25.30 14.05 -24.14
N GLU A 237 -25.37 12.78 -24.49
CA GLU A 237 -24.31 12.09 -25.22
C GLU A 237 -24.12 12.67 -26.61
N LYS A 238 -22.87 13.00 -26.96
CA LYS A 238 -22.52 13.49 -28.31
C LYS A 238 -22.85 12.42 -29.35
N GLY A 239 -23.89 12.67 -30.15
CA GLY A 239 -24.33 11.75 -31.21
C GLY A 239 -25.01 10.47 -30.69
N GLY A 240 -25.41 10.45 -29.42
CA GLY A 240 -26.10 9.31 -28.80
C GLY A 240 -27.40 9.70 -28.11
N ALA A 241 -28.08 8.70 -27.54
CA ALA A 241 -29.37 8.87 -26.89
C ALA A 241 -29.27 8.98 -25.35
N ARG A 242 -28.08 8.74 -24.77
CA ARG A 242 -27.90 8.78 -23.31
C ARG A 242 -27.87 10.22 -22.82
N VAL A 243 -28.32 10.41 -21.58
CA VAL A 243 -28.25 11.69 -20.86
C VAL A 243 -27.74 11.44 -19.46
N THR A 244 -26.64 12.08 -19.10
CA THR A 244 -26.11 12.07 -17.73
C THR A 244 -26.79 13.16 -16.91
N LYS A 245 -27.38 12.78 -15.78
CA LYS A 245 -27.96 13.71 -14.80
C LYS A 245 -26.88 14.15 -13.82
N PHE A 246 -26.40 15.37 -13.99
CA PHE A 246 -25.42 15.95 -13.07
C PHE A 246 -26.12 16.64 -11.90
N LEU A 247 -25.64 16.39 -10.69
CA LEU A 247 -26.05 17.09 -9.48
C LEU A 247 -24.83 17.38 -8.62
N ALA A 248 -24.61 18.65 -8.33
CA ALA A 248 -23.70 19.10 -7.30
C ALA A 248 -24.47 19.60 -6.08
N LEU A 249 -23.90 19.38 -4.89
CA LEU A 249 -24.50 19.77 -3.61
C LEU A 249 -23.56 20.66 -2.79
N ASP A 250 -24.16 21.38 -1.84
CA ASP A 250 -23.46 22.30 -0.95
C ASP A 250 -22.78 21.54 0.22
N LYS A 251 -22.09 22.26 1.11
CA LYS A 251 -21.55 21.68 2.35
C LYS A 251 -22.58 21.61 3.47
N CYS A 252 -22.42 20.65 4.37
CA CYS A 252 -23.26 20.44 5.56
C CYS A 252 -23.23 21.66 6.48
N LEU A 253 -24.18 22.57 6.28
CA LEU A 253 -24.34 23.82 7.05
C LEU A 253 -25.82 24.20 7.11
N PRO A 254 -26.23 24.96 8.13
CA PRO A 254 -27.62 25.39 8.28
C PRO A 254 -28.15 26.11 7.02
N LYS A 255 -29.38 25.76 6.62
CA LYS A 255 -30.13 26.33 5.48
C LYS A 255 -29.48 26.10 4.10
N ARG A 256 -28.49 25.22 4.01
CA ARG A 256 -27.80 24.88 2.76
C ARG A 256 -28.39 23.61 2.16
N LYS A 257 -28.21 23.43 0.86
CA LYS A 257 -28.72 22.27 0.11
C LYS A 257 -27.61 21.22 -0.01
N PHE A 258 -27.23 20.64 1.13
CA PHE A 258 -26.09 19.73 1.25
C PHE A 258 -26.44 18.27 0.98
N LEU A 259 -27.67 17.86 1.31
CA LEU A 259 -28.19 16.51 1.12
C LEU A 259 -29.35 16.49 0.10
N GLN A 260 -29.42 15.44 -0.72
CA GLN A 260 -30.58 15.13 -1.56
C GLN A 260 -30.85 13.63 -1.62
N VAL A 261 -32.10 13.22 -1.36
CA VAL A 261 -32.54 11.83 -1.50
C VAL A 261 -33.10 11.59 -2.90
N LEU A 262 -32.68 10.49 -3.53
CA LEU A 262 -33.03 10.08 -4.89
C LEU A 262 -33.49 8.63 -4.90
N GLU A 263 -34.39 8.31 -5.82
CA GLU A 263 -34.75 6.92 -6.11
C GLU A 263 -34.00 6.43 -7.36
N VAL A 264 -33.21 5.37 -7.17
CA VAL A 264 -32.50 4.69 -8.25
C VAL A 264 -33.03 3.27 -8.33
N ARG A 265 -33.42 2.84 -9.53
CA ARG A 265 -33.91 1.49 -9.77
C ARG A 265 -32.78 0.50 -9.51
N SER A 266 -32.99 -0.37 -8.53
CA SER A 266 -32.14 -1.54 -8.27
C SER A 266 -32.46 -2.63 -9.29
N GLN A 267 -31.48 -3.47 -9.63
CA GLN A 267 -31.71 -4.67 -10.44
C GLN A 267 -31.98 -5.91 -9.58
N GLU A 268 -31.79 -5.80 -8.27
CA GLU A 268 -31.88 -6.90 -7.31
C GLU A 268 -32.82 -6.55 -6.15
N ASP A 269 -33.66 -7.51 -5.76
CA ASP A 269 -34.59 -7.43 -4.61
C ASP A 269 -33.98 -8.05 -3.32
N GLY A 270 -32.67 -8.27 -3.31
CA GLY A 270 -31.93 -8.90 -2.20
C GLY A 270 -31.47 -7.92 -1.10
N PRO A 271 -30.80 -8.43 -0.05
CA PRO A 271 -30.18 -7.58 0.97
C PRO A 271 -29.14 -6.65 0.35
N ILE A 272 -29.05 -5.42 0.86
CA ILE A 272 -28.08 -4.44 0.40
C ILE A 272 -26.68 -4.91 0.80
N GLN A 273 -25.93 -5.42 -0.19
CA GLN A 273 -24.57 -5.90 -0.02
C GLN A 273 -23.62 -5.12 -0.92
N LEU A 274 -22.42 -4.85 -0.39
CA LEU A 274 -21.35 -4.20 -1.11
C LEU A 274 -20.47 -5.26 -1.78
N ASN A 275 -20.31 -5.17 -3.09
CA ASN A 275 -19.52 -6.08 -3.90
C ASN A 275 -18.44 -5.33 -4.68
N TYR A 276 -17.29 -5.96 -4.87
CA TYR A 276 -16.27 -5.49 -5.81
C TYR A 276 -16.79 -5.60 -7.25
N ASP A 277 -16.43 -4.63 -8.08
CA ASP A 277 -16.70 -4.70 -9.51
C ASP A 277 -15.62 -5.52 -10.24
N LEU A 278 -16.01 -6.63 -10.89
CA LEU A 278 -15.06 -7.54 -11.54
C LEU A 278 -14.25 -6.87 -12.66
N GLU A 279 -14.88 -6.00 -13.46
CA GLU A 279 -14.18 -5.30 -14.53
C GLU A 279 -13.12 -4.35 -13.95
N TRP A 280 -13.45 -3.60 -12.91
CA TRP A 280 -12.51 -2.74 -12.21
C TRP A 280 -11.38 -3.51 -11.53
N LEU A 281 -11.69 -4.63 -10.88
CA LEU A 281 -10.66 -5.50 -10.31
C LEU A 281 -9.68 -5.98 -11.38
N THR A 282 -10.20 -6.34 -12.55
CA THR A 282 -9.38 -6.81 -13.67
C THR A 282 -8.56 -5.68 -14.29
N ILE A 283 -9.12 -4.49 -14.46
CA ILE A 283 -8.37 -3.30 -14.92
C ILE A 283 -7.20 -3.02 -13.98
N LEU A 284 -7.45 -2.99 -12.68
CA LEU A 284 -6.42 -2.75 -11.69
C LEU A 284 -5.34 -3.84 -11.69
N TYR A 285 -5.72 -5.11 -11.86
CA TYR A 285 -4.78 -6.23 -12.02
C TYR A 285 -3.89 -6.03 -13.26
N LEU A 286 -4.50 -5.77 -14.42
CA LEU A 286 -3.77 -5.62 -15.68
C LEU A 286 -2.90 -4.36 -15.75
N THR A 287 -3.21 -3.33 -14.97
CA THR A 287 -2.51 -2.04 -14.97
C THR A 287 -1.65 -1.81 -13.72
N ASN A 288 -1.34 -2.85 -12.95
CA ASN A 288 -0.54 -2.69 -11.73
C ASN A 288 0.86 -2.12 -12.03
N HIS A 289 1.53 -2.66 -13.05
CA HIS A 289 2.85 -2.23 -13.52
C HIS A 289 2.92 -0.76 -13.99
N LEU A 290 1.79 -0.07 -14.14
CA LEU A 290 1.72 1.36 -14.48
C LEU A 290 1.76 2.25 -13.23
N LEU A 291 1.79 1.67 -12.03
CA LEU A 291 1.89 2.43 -10.79
C LEU A 291 3.29 3.04 -10.65
N SER A 292 3.34 4.30 -10.23
CA SER A 292 4.60 5.01 -9.98
C SER A 292 4.52 5.75 -8.66
N VAL A 293 5.62 5.69 -7.90
CA VAL A 293 5.82 6.41 -6.64
C VAL A 293 6.84 7.55 -6.78
N LYS A 294 7.19 7.93 -8.02
CA LYS A 294 8.17 8.99 -8.31
C LYS A 294 7.46 10.33 -8.55
N SER A 295 8.11 11.43 -8.17
CA SER A 295 7.64 12.79 -8.48
C SER A 295 7.90 13.23 -9.93
N SER A 296 8.66 12.44 -10.70
CA SER A 296 8.90 12.69 -12.11
C SER A 296 7.65 12.47 -12.97
N ILE A 297 7.63 13.10 -14.14
CA ILE A 297 6.61 12.87 -15.15
C ILE A 297 6.56 11.38 -15.52
N HIS A 298 5.36 10.82 -15.52
CA HIS A 298 5.06 9.44 -15.79
C HIS A 298 3.91 9.37 -16.82
N TYR A 299 4.22 8.85 -17.99
CA TYR A 299 3.28 8.78 -19.10
C TYR A 299 2.50 7.47 -19.08
N MET A 300 1.20 7.54 -19.33
CA MET A 300 0.37 6.37 -19.54
C MET A 300 0.54 5.83 -20.97
N PRO A 301 0.39 4.52 -21.19
CA PRO A 301 0.41 3.93 -22.53
C PRO A 301 -0.59 4.62 -23.47
N GLY A 302 -0.16 4.89 -24.70
CA GLY A 302 -0.97 5.57 -25.72
C GLY A 302 -1.05 4.76 -27.01
N GLN A 303 -2.01 5.11 -27.87
CA GLN A 303 -2.29 4.40 -29.12
C GLN A 303 -1.08 4.28 -30.08
N TYR A 304 -0.18 5.26 -30.05
CA TYR A 304 1.01 5.30 -30.90
C TYR A 304 2.25 4.66 -30.26
N GLY A 305 2.11 4.06 -29.07
CA GLY A 305 3.20 3.34 -28.40
C GLY A 305 3.33 1.89 -28.86
N ALA A 306 4.49 1.28 -28.61
CA ALA A 306 4.78 -0.11 -29.00
C ALA A 306 4.09 -1.18 -28.12
N GLY A 307 3.47 -0.79 -26.99
CA GLY A 307 2.88 -1.69 -26.01
C GLY A 307 1.34 -1.69 -25.99
N ARG A 308 0.76 -2.56 -25.16
CA ARG A 308 -0.68 -2.56 -24.87
C ARG A 308 -1.08 -1.22 -24.27
N TRP A 309 -2.10 -0.58 -24.84
CA TRP A 309 -2.66 0.68 -24.32
C TRP A 309 -4.14 0.60 -23.99
N THR A 310 -4.85 -0.40 -24.52
CA THR A 310 -6.23 -0.73 -24.14
C THR A 310 -6.22 -1.87 -23.13
N TYR A 311 -6.70 -1.58 -21.93
CA TYR A 311 -6.79 -2.52 -20.81
C TYR A 311 -8.25 -2.81 -20.42
N THR A 312 -9.20 -2.51 -21.32
CA THR A 312 -10.57 -3.03 -21.22
C THR A 312 -10.51 -4.56 -21.16
N PRO A 313 -10.96 -5.19 -20.06
CA PRO A 313 -10.73 -6.61 -19.87
C PRO A 313 -11.57 -7.51 -20.77
N THR A 314 -10.94 -8.55 -21.32
CA THR A 314 -11.62 -9.66 -22.00
C THR A 314 -12.36 -10.56 -21.02
N ALA A 315 -13.31 -11.37 -21.51
CA ALA A 315 -14.02 -12.34 -20.68
C ALA A 315 -13.06 -13.34 -19.98
N LYS A 316 -12.00 -13.77 -20.67
CA LYS A 316 -10.98 -14.66 -20.12
C LYS A 316 -10.21 -13.99 -18.97
N GLU A 317 -9.78 -12.74 -19.15
CA GLU A 317 -9.08 -11.99 -18.09
C GLU A 317 -9.98 -11.77 -16.86
N LYS A 318 -11.26 -11.46 -17.08
CA LYS A 318 -12.25 -11.33 -15.99
C LYS A 318 -12.43 -12.65 -15.25
N GLN A 319 -12.54 -13.77 -15.97
CA GLN A 319 -12.67 -15.10 -15.37
C GLN A 319 -11.45 -15.46 -14.51
N THR A 320 -10.24 -15.21 -15.01
CA THR A 320 -9.00 -15.44 -14.25
C THR A 320 -8.96 -14.63 -12.95
N VAL A 321 -9.40 -13.37 -12.99
CA VAL A 321 -9.44 -12.53 -11.77
C VAL A 321 -10.55 -12.96 -10.83
N TYR A 322 -11.71 -13.37 -11.35
CA TYR A 322 -12.82 -13.88 -10.54
C TYR A 322 -12.41 -15.11 -9.73
N GLU A 323 -11.71 -16.06 -10.35
CA GLU A 323 -11.18 -17.26 -9.68
C GLU A 323 -10.13 -16.91 -8.62
N LYS A 324 -9.27 -15.91 -8.86
CA LYS A 324 -8.30 -15.41 -7.87
C LYS A 324 -8.97 -14.82 -6.63
N PHE A 325 -10.16 -14.25 -6.78
CA PHE A 325 -11.01 -13.78 -5.69
C PHE A 325 -11.87 -14.90 -5.06
N GLY A 326 -11.55 -16.18 -5.33
CA GLY A 326 -12.28 -17.32 -4.78
C GLY A 326 -13.72 -17.40 -5.26
N SER A 327 -14.01 -16.85 -6.45
CA SER A 327 -15.36 -16.78 -7.02
C SER A 327 -16.38 -16.08 -6.11
N ASN A 328 -15.91 -15.15 -5.26
CA ASN A 328 -16.74 -14.33 -4.40
C ASN A 328 -16.28 -12.88 -4.49
N LEU A 329 -17.18 -11.98 -4.90
CA LEU A 329 -16.91 -10.56 -5.03
C LEU A 329 -17.48 -9.75 -3.86
N GLN A 330 -18.10 -10.37 -2.87
CA GLN A 330 -18.58 -9.68 -1.69
C GLN A 330 -17.42 -9.06 -0.93
N ILE A 331 -17.52 -7.76 -0.64
CA ILE A 331 -16.51 -7.07 0.14
C ILE A 331 -16.62 -7.57 1.59
N PRO A 332 -15.55 -8.16 2.16
CA PRO A 332 -15.61 -8.69 3.53
C PRO A 332 -15.72 -7.54 4.54
N LEU A 333 -16.51 -7.74 5.60
CA LEU A 333 -16.63 -6.81 6.72
C LEU A 333 -15.43 -6.97 7.66
N ASN A 334 -14.26 -6.48 7.24
CA ASN A 334 -12.96 -6.72 7.88
C ASN A 334 -12.31 -5.45 8.45
N PHE A 335 -13.11 -4.46 8.86
CA PHE A 335 -12.60 -3.25 9.50
C PHE A 335 -11.79 -3.60 10.76
N THR A 336 -10.60 -3.01 10.86
CA THR A 336 -9.76 -3.06 12.06
C THR A 336 -9.21 -1.68 12.38
N ARG A 337 -9.10 -1.37 13.68
CA ARG A 337 -8.49 -0.13 14.15
C ARG A 337 -6.97 -0.22 14.03
N THR A 338 -6.38 0.60 13.18
CA THR A 338 -4.93 0.72 12.97
C THR A 338 -4.20 1.67 13.92
N VAL A 339 -4.91 2.59 14.61
CA VAL A 339 -4.33 3.57 15.54
C VAL A 339 -5.25 3.81 16.75
N LYS A 340 -4.70 4.41 17.83
CA LYS A 340 -5.53 4.86 18.97
C LYS A 340 -6.49 5.97 18.50
N PRO A 341 -7.81 5.87 18.77
CA PRO A 341 -8.75 6.94 18.48
C PRO A 341 -8.50 8.15 19.37
N TYR A 342 -9.00 9.31 18.95
CA TYR A 342 -9.09 10.49 19.81
C TYR A 342 -9.93 10.17 21.05
N ASP A 343 -9.45 10.62 22.20
CA ASP A 343 -10.18 10.60 23.46
C ASP A 343 -10.21 12.03 24.01
N PRO A 344 -11.38 12.68 24.08
CA PRO A 344 -11.50 14.04 24.59
C PRO A 344 -11.19 14.14 26.11
N CYS A 345 -11.22 13.02 26.85
CA CYS A 345 -10.89 13.00 28.27
C CYS A 345 -9.37 12.95 28.53
N ASP A 346 -8.58 12.53 27.53
CA ASP A 346 -7.13 12.36 27.63
C ASP A 346 -6.40 13.68 27.31
N THR A 347 -6.34 14.57 28.30
CA THR A 347 -5.73 15.92 28.19
C THR A 347 -4.20 15.91 28.14
N ASN A 348 -3.54 14.80 28.47
CA ASN A 348 -2.08 14.66 28.53
C ASN A 348 -1.48 13.91 27.32
N THR A 349 -2.29 13.60 26.30
CA THR A 349 -1.77 12.86 25.13
C THR A 349 -0.77 13.71 24.36
N ARG A 350 0.50 13.27 24.37
CA ARG A 350 1.51 13.79 23.44
C ARG A 350 1.11 13.43 22.02
N ILE A 351 0.84 14.43 21.18
CA ILE A 351 0.46 14.20 19.79
C ILE A 351 1.62 13.51 19.06
N GLU A 352 1.42 12.26 18.69
CA GLU A 352 2.39 11.49 17.92
C GLU A 352 2.65 12.13 16.56
N ARG A 353 3.88 11.97 16.05
CA ARG A 353 4.23 12.42 14.72
C ARG A 353 3.58 11.47 13.70
N PRO A 354 2.86 11.97 12.68
CA PRO A 354 2.28 11.13 11.65
C PRO A 354 3.33 10.25 10.96
N ARG A 355 3.01 8.97 10.78
CA ARG A 355 3.84 7.97 10.10
C ARG A 355 3.01 7.27 9.02
N LEU A 356 3.69 6.72 8.04
CA LEU A 356 3.05 5.91 7.02
C LEU A 356 2.75 4.54 7.64
N LEU A 357 1.50 4.12 7.57
CA LEU A 357 1.03 2.84 8.08
C LEU A 357 0.53 1.99 6.93
N ILE A 358 0.69 0.67 7.09
CA ILE A 358 0.15 -0.31 6.15
C ILE A 358 -1.16 -0.82 6.74
N ASN A 359 -2.24 -0.79 5.95
CA ASN A 359 -3.52 -1.33 6.36
C ASN A 359 -3.66 -2.80 5.93
N ASP A 360 -4.09 -3.66 6.84
CA ASP A 360 -4.32 -5.08 6.55
C ASP A 360 -5.34 -5.31 5.44
N GLN A 361 -6.34 -4.42 5.29
CA GLN A 361 -7.31 -4.51 4.19
C GLN A 361 -6.62 -4.35 2.83
N THR A 362 -5.73 -3.37 2.70
CA THR A 362 -4.93 -3.15 1.50
C THR A 362 -3.98 -4.33 1.24
N THR A 363 -3.29 -4.81 2.27
CA THR A 363 -2.40 -5.97 2.15
C THR A 363 -3.16 -7.22 1.68
N ARG A 364 -4.31 -7.51 2.28
CA ARG A 364 -5.16 -8.64 1.88
C ARG A 364 -5.70 -8.47 0.46
N PHE A 365 -6.15 -7.27 0.11
CA PHE A 365 -6.62 -6.95 -1.25
C PHE A 365 -5.53 -7.20 -2.31
N LEU A 366 -4.28 -6.85 -2.01
CA LEU A 366 -3.13 -7.13 -2.87
C LEU A 366 -2.77 -8.62 -2.88
N PHE A 367 -2.88 -9.32 -1.75
CA PHE A 367 -2.62 -10.75 -1.64
C PHE A 367 -3.58 -11.58 -2.50
N TYR A 368 -4.88 -11.27 -2.50
CA TYR A 368 -5.88 -11.91 -3.38
C TYR A 368 -5.56 -11.78 -4.87
N ARG A 369 -4.68 -10.86 -5.25
CA ARG A 369 -4.31 -10.63 -6.64
C ARG A 369 -3.04 -11.34 -7.11
N GLN A 370 -2.33 -12.07 -6.23
CA GLN A 370 -0.93 -12.46 -6.50
C GLN A 370 -0.08 -11.25 -6.95
N LEU A 371 -0.33 -10.07 -6.37
CA LEU A 371 0.49 -8.85 -6.55
C LEU A 371 1.71 -8.86 -5.61
N ALA A 372 2.19 -10.03 -5.22
CA ALA A 372 3.28 -10.20 -4.26
C ALA A 372 4.68 -10.03 -4.87
N ASP A 373 4.80 -9.48 -6.08
CA ASP A 373 6.11 -9.10 -6.65
C ASP A 373 6.46 -7.61 -6.42
N GLU A 374 5.55 -6.80 -5.86
CA GLU A 374 5.79 -5.35 -5.70
C GLU A 374 5.34 -4.81 -4.34
N LEU A 375 5.84 -5.41 -3.25
CA LEU A 375 6.02 -4.69 -1.97
C LEU A 375 7.16 -3.68 -2.13
N VAL A 376 6.95 -2.66 -2.96
CA VAL A 376 7.83 -1.50 -3.20
C VAL A 376 7.95 -0.59 -1.95
N LEU A 377 7.34 -0.98 -0.82
CA LEU A 377 7.61 -0.38 0.49
C LEU A 377 8.71 -1.10 1.29
N TYR A 378 9.05 -2.34 0.95
CA TYR A 378 10.09 -3.11 1.66
C TYR A 378 11.49 -2.84 1.10
N ASP A 379 11.57 -2.49 -0.18
CA ASP A 379 12.86 -2.36 -0.84
C ASP A 379 13.63 -1.14 -0.35
N GLU A 380 13.00 0.00 0.00
CA GLU A 380 13.77 1.15 0.49
C GLU A 380 14.46 0.90 1.85
N LEU A 381 13.91 0.08 2.75
CA LEU A 381 14.55 -0.17 4.04
C LEU A 381 15.65 -1.25 3.92
N LEU A 382 15.39 -2.32 3.17
CA LEU A 382 16.37 -3.37 2.94
C LEU A 382 17.47 -2.89 1.97
N TYR A 383 17.12 -2.23 0.87
CA TYR A 383 18.05 -1.63 -0.09
C TYR A 383 18.84 -0.48 0.54
N ASN A 384 18.26 0.44 1.33
CA ASN A 384 19.08 1.48 1.97
C ASN A 384 19.95 0.93 3.11
N THR A 385 19.52 -0.14 3.79
CA THR A 385 20.36 -0.80 4.81
C THR A 385 21.48 -1.57 4.11
N LEU A 386 21.18 -2.35 3.08
CA LEU A 386 22.15 -3.08 2.26
C LEU A 386 23.07 -2.15 1.46
N ASN A 387 22.61 -1.01 0.94
CA ASN A 387 23.47 -0.01 0.28
C ASN A 387 24.31 0.77 1.26
N LYS A 388 23.82 1.09 2.47
CA LYS A 388 24.67 1.69 3.50
C LYS A 388 25.76 0.72 3.92
N ILE A 389 25.39 -0.53 4.15
CA ILE A 389 26.31 -1.63 4.44
C ILE A 389 27.30 -1.82 3.28
N TYR A 390 26.85 -1.92 2.03
CA TYR A 390 27.67 -2.08 0.83
C TYR A 390 28.60 -0.88 0.57
N ASN A 391 28.15 0.36 0.77
CA ASN A 391 28.99 1.54 0.64
C ASN A 391 30.02 1.66 1.76
N ILE A 392 29.69 1.25 2.99
CA ILE A 392 30.66 1.11 4.08
C ILE A 392 31.71 0.03 3.72
N TYR A 393 31.28 -1.11 3.19
CA TYR A 393 32.18 -2.19 2.76
C TYR A 393 33.07 -1.79 1.55
N ILE A 394 32.56 -1.05 0.57
CA ILE A 394 33.37 -0.52 -0.54
C ILE A 394 34.37 0.52 -0.03
N HIS A 395 33.99 1.37 0.93
CA HIS A 395 34.93 2.33 1.50
C HIS A 395 36.05 1.63 2.27
N ILE A 396 35.73 0.58 3.03
CA ILE A 396 36.72 -0.27 3.71
C ILE A 396 37.61 -1.00 2.69
N TYR A 397 37.04 -1.57 1.62
CA TYR A 397 37.78 -2.24 0.54
C TYR A 397 38.75 -1.32 -0.20
N THR A 398 38.30 -0.10 -0.54
CA THR A 398 39.11 0.91 -1.22
C THR A 398 40.20 1.47 -0.29
N TYR A 399 39.95 1.49 1.02
CA TYR A 399 40.94 1.88 2.04
C TYR A 399 42.00 0.78 2.27
N ILE A 400 41.61 -0.50 2.29
CA ILE A 400 42.51 -1.66 2.47
C ILE A 400 43.55 -1.77 1.33
N ILE A 401 43.17 -1.44 0.09
CA ILE A 401 44.06 -1.54 -1.08
C ILE A 401 45.10 -0.40 -1.13
N SER A 402 44.93 0.67 -0.34
CA SER A 402 45.69 1.91 -0.52
C SER A 402 47.11 1.92 0.08
N ARG A 403 47.39 1.37 1.28
CA ARG A 403 48.75 1.47 1.89
C ARG A 403 49.15 0.38 2.90
N LYS A 404 50.41 -0.10 2.76
CA LYS A 404 51.28 -0.93 3.64
C LYS A 404 50.60 -1.65 4.83
N MET A 405 49.74 -2.64 4.56
CA MET A 405 49.43 -3.71 5.51
C MET A 405 50.24 -4.97 5.20
N ASP A 406 50.42 -5.85 6.19
CA ASP A 406 51.02 -7.18 5.98
C ASP A 406 50.15 -8.00 5.03
N LYS A 407 50.76 -8.64 4.01
CA LYS A 407 50.03 -9.32 2.93
C LYS A 407 49.10 -10.41 3.48
N LEU A 408 49.51 -11.09 4.55
CA LEU A 408 48.72 -12.15 5.20
C LEU A 408 47.49 -11.59 5.93
N THR A 409 47.61 -10.42 6.57
CA THR A 409 46.49 -9.75 7.23
C THR A 409 45.47 -9.23 6.22
N ILE A 410 45.93 -8.74 5.05
CA ILE A 410 45.03 -8.34 3.96
C ILE A 410 44.27 -9.56 3.43
N ILE A 411 44.96 -10.66 3.16
CA ILE A 411 44.36 -11.91 2.68
C ILE A 411 43.32 -12.42 3.70
N SER A 412 43.68 -12.45 4.98
CA SER A 412 42.76 -12.82 6.06
C SER A 412 41.52 -11.93 6.12
N GLY A 413 41.67 -10.61 6.04
CA GLY A 413 40.55 -9.66 6.04
C GLY A 413 39.61 -9.82 4.84
N ILE A 414 40.15 -10.10 3.64
CA ILE A 414 39.35 -10.37 2.44
C ILE A 414 38.57 -11.68 2.59
N LEU A 415 39.20 -12.72 3.13
CA LEU A 415 38.55 -14.01 3.35
C LEU A 415 37.45 -13.90 4.42
N PHE A 416 37.69 -13.18 5.53
CA PHE A 416 36.63 -12.89 6.51
C PHE A 416 35.45 -12.13 5.90
N LEU A 417 35.72 -11.15 5.05
CA LEU A 417 34.67 -10.42 4.34
C LEU A 417 33.85 -11.35 3.43
N LEU A 418 34.51 -12.25 2.70
CA LEU A 418 33.83 -13.19 1.82
C LEU A 418 33.00 -14.20 2.63
N ALA A 419 33.51 -14.68 3.76
CA ALA A 419 32.77 -15.52 4.68
C ALA A 419 31.53 -14.82 5.26
N ASP A 420 31.64 -13.56 5.68
CA ASP A 420 30.54 -12.76 6.24
C ASP A 420 29.41 -12.61 5.22
N ILE A 421 29.76 -12.23 3.98
CA ILE A 421 28.80 -12.08 2.89
C ILE A 421 28.12 -13.42 2.57
N SER A 422 28.89 -14.51 2.46
CA SER A 422 28.33 -15.84 2.19
C SER A 422 27.40 -16.33 3.29
N ALA A 423 27.72 -16.07 4.57
CA ALA A 423 26.86 -16.44 5.70
C ALA A 423 25.57 -15.61 5.73
N ILE A 424 25.64 -14.29 5.46
CA ILE A 424 24.47 -13.41 5.38
C ILE A 424 23.54 -13.82 4.24
N ILE A 425 24.09 -14.11 3.05
CA ILE A 425 23.29 -14.59 1.91
C ILE A 425 22.64 -15.93 2.25
N SER A 426 23.38 -16.84 2.89
CA SER A 426 22.86 -18.14 3.29
C SER A 426 21.65 -18.03 4.20
N ILE A 427 21.68 -17.23 5.27
CA ILE A 427 20.52 -17.08 6.18
C ILE A 427 19.32 -16.38 5.51
N ALA A 428 19.56 -15.54 4.51
CA ALA A 428 18.52 -14.82 3.78
C ALA A 428 17.80 -15.71 2.75
N MET A 429 18.48 -16.75 2.22
CA MET A 429 17.91 -17.67 1.24
C MET A 429 17.07 -18.79 1.89
N PRO A 430 15.94 -19.18 1.29
CA PRO A 430 15.09 -20.26 1.78
C PRO A 430 15.61 -21.66 1.41
N ASP A 431 16.70 -21.78 0.66
CA ASP A 431 17.20 -23.04 0.10
C ASP A 431 18.14 -23.79 1.07
N TRP A 432 17.77 -23.97 2.35
CA TRP A 432 18.57 -24.81 3.26
C TRP A 432 18.23 -26.28 3.09
N ILE A 433 16.95 -26.61 2.97
CA ILE A 433 16.44 -27.95 2.64
C ILE A 433 15.40 -27.83 1.53
N ILE A 434 15.45 -28.75 0.58
CA ILE A 434 14.60 -28.77 -0.61
C ILE A 434 13.84 -30.09 -0.62
N THR A 435 12.55 -30.05 -0.95
CA THR A 435 11.72 -31.24 -1.17
C THR A 435 10.70 -30.99 -2.27
N ASP A 436 10.47 -32.03 -3.08
CA ASP A 436 9.49 -32.02 -4.17
C ASP A 436 8.17 -32.73 -3.79
N ILE A 437 8.05 -33.22 -2.54
CA ILE A 437 6.85 -33.91 -2.07
C ILE A 437 5.75 -32.89 -1.79
N GLY A 438 4.64 -32.98 -2.53
CA GLY A 438 3.49 -32.07 -2.40
C GLY A 438 3.65 -30.72 -3.10
N GLY A 439 4.72 -30.54 -3.87
CA GLY A 439 5.12 -29.27 -4.50
C GLY A 439 6.59 -28.97 -4.26
N ASP A 440 7.12 -27.90 -4.85
CA ASP A 440 8.51 -27.47 -4.65
C ASP A 440 8.60 -26.62 -3.36
N THR A 441 9.06 -27.25 -2.28
CA THR A 441 9.20 -26.64 -0.95
C THR A 441 10.67 -26.44 -0.60
N ARG A 442 11.00 -25.19 -0.23
CA ARG A 442 12.32 -24.71 0.18
C ARG A 442 12.22 -24.24 1.62
N LEU A 443 12.86 -24.96 2.54
CA LEU A 443 12.88 -24.62 3.96
C LEU A 443 14.18 -23.89 4.28
N GLY A 444 14.08 -22.71 4.87
CA GLY A 444 15.22 -21.91 5.33
C GLY A 444 15.07 -21.46 6.78
N LEU A 445 16.16 -20.88 7.33
CA LEU A 445 16.17 -20.46 8.73
C LEU A 445 15.37 -19.18 8.99
N MET A 446 15.37 -18.21 8.07
CA MET A 446 14.55 -16.99 8.21
C MET A 446 13.21 -17.09 7.47
N TRP A 447 13.23 -17.73 6.31
CA TRP A 447 12.10 -17.83 5.39
C TRP A 447 11.98 -19.25 4.88
N SER A 448 10.74 -19.72 4.78
CA SER A 448 10.38 -20.96 4.08
C SER A 448 9.44 -20.60 2.94
N CYS A 449 9.67 -21.22 1.78
CA CYS A 449 8.94 -20.96 0.56
C CYS A 449 8.38 -22.27 0.00
N MET A 450 7.14 -22.26 -0.48
CA MET A 450 6.52 -23.44 -1.07
C MET A 450 5.79 -23.12 -2.36
N THR A 451 5.83 -24.06 -3.30
CA THR A 451 5.22 -23.96 -4.62
C THR A 451 4.37 -25.20 -4.89
N LEU A 452 3.08 -25.11 -4.58
CA LEU A 452 2.12 -26.18 -4.89
C LEU A 452 1.76 -26.12 -6.39
N TYR A 453 2.08 -27.18 -7.15
CA TYR A 453 1.71 -27.43 -8.56
C TYR A 453 1.01 -26.27 -9.30
N ASN A 454 1.75 -25.55 -10.16
CA ASN A 454 1.27 -24.42 -10.98
C ASN A 454 0.73 -23.19 -10.21
N ARG A 455 0.99 -23.05 -8.90
CA ARG A 455 0.79 -21.80 -8.14
C ARG A 455 2.12 -21.05 -7.98
N PRO A 456 2.10 -19.71 -7.83
CA PRO A 456 3.31 -18.96 -7.50
C PRO A 456 3.84 -19.35 -6.12
N GLN A 457 5.16 -19.27 -5.97
CA GLN A 457 5.87 -19.56 -4.74
C GLN A 457 5.39 -18.63 -3.61
N VAL A 458 4.96 -19.20 -2.49
CA VAL A 458 4.55 -18.44 -1.30
C VAL A 458 5.63 -18.60 -0.25
N CYS A 459 6.22 -17.48 0.18
CA CYS A 459 7.21 -17.42 1.24
C CYS A 459 6.60 -16.87 2.53
N PHE A 460 6.92 -17.50 3.65
CA PHE A 460 6.49 -17.10 4.98
C PHE A 460 7.65 -17.22 5.97
N LYS A 461 7.53 -16.53 7.11
CA LYS A 461 8.53 -16.62 8.17
C LYS A 461 8.54 -18.04 8.74
N SER A 462 9.72 -18.66 8.80
CA SER A 462 9.87 -20.03 9.31
C SER A 462 9.44 -20.11 10.79
N GLN A 463 8.60 -21.08 11.10
CA GLN A 463 8.40 -21.52 12.48
C GLN A 463 9.56 -22.48 12.80
N LEU A 464 10.49 -22.03 13.64
CA LEU A 464 11.70 -22.79 13.95
C LEU A 464 11.53 -23.52 15.26
N GLU A 465 11.82 -24.82 15.22
CA GLU A 465 12.07 -25.61 16.41
C GLU A 465 13.38 -25.21 17.10
N SER A 466 13.55 -25.67 18.34
CA SER A 466 14.60 -25.20 19.25
C SER A 466 16.02 -25.32 18.68
N GLU A 467 16.29 -26.37 17.92
CA GLU A 467 17.56 -26.69 17.28
C GLU A 467 17.87 -25.70 16.16
N TRP A 468 16.92 -25.47 15.26
CA TRP A 468 17.11 -24.55 14.14
C TRP A 468 17.16 -23.09 14.58
N MET A 469 16.41 -22.75 15.64
CA MET A 469 16.52 -21.45 16.28
C MET A 469 17.91 -21.25 16.89
N MET A 470 18.45 -22.26 17.57
CA MET A 470 19.80 -22.21 18.14
C MET A 470 20.88 -22.11 17.05
N ALA A 471 20.73 -22.85 15.94
CA ALA A 471 21.62 -22.71 14.78
C ALA A 471 21.57 -21.29 14.19
N LEU A 472 20.38 -20.72 13.99
CA LEU A 472 20.22 -19.35 13.48
C LEU A 472 20.87 -18.31 14.41
N VAL A 473 20.70 -18.43 15.72
CA VAL A 473 21.33 -17.53 16.71
C VAL A 473 22.85 -17.64 16.65
N CYS A 474 23.40 -18.86 16.58
CA CYS A 474 24.83 -19.08 16.44
C CYS A 474 25.40 -18.44 15.16
N ILE A 475 24.70 -18.57 14.02
CA ILE A 475 25.13 -17.96 12.76
C ILE A 475 25.04 -16.44 12.84
N PHE A 476 23.95 -15.90 13.38
CA PHE A 476 23.76 -14.45 13.49
C PHE A 476 24.83 -13.78 14.38
N ILE A 477 25.09 -14.36 15.55
CA ILE A 477 26.16 -13.88 16.45
C ILE A 477 27.52 -14.08 15.77
N GLY A 478 27.74 -15.20 15.08
CA GLY A 478 28.96 -15.44 14.31
C GLY A 478 29.23 -14.36 13.27
N CYS A 479 28.24 -13.93 12.48
CA CYS A 479 28.39 -12.82 11.53
C CYS A 479 28.79 -11.52 12.23
N ILE A 480 28.15 -11.19 13.36
CA ILE A 480 28.51 -9.99 14.15
C ILE A 480 29.98 -10.05 14.60
N LEU A 481 30.45 -11.22 15.04
CA LEU A 481 31.85 -11.42 15.44
C LEU A 481 32.81 -11.35 14.24
N ILE A 482 32.44 -11.86 13.06
CA ILE A 482 33.25 -11.70 11.84
C ILE A 482 33.35 -10.23 11.45
N THR A 483 32.23 -9.50 11.43
CA THR A 483 32.24 -8.06 11.15
C THR A 483 33.12 -7.31 12.16
N ALA A 484 33.01 -7.64 13.46
CA ALA A 484 33.88 -7.06 14.50
C ALA A 484 35.36 -7.41 14.28
N THR A 485 35.66 -8.63 13.84
CA THR A 485 37.02 -9.08 13.49
C THR A 485 37.58 -8.26 12.32
N ILE A 486 36.80 -8.04 11.26
CA ILE A 486 37.20 -7.19 10.13
C ILE A 486 37.53 -5.77 10.60
N ILE A 487 36.69 -5.20 11.46
CA ILE A 487 36.92 -3.86 12.04
C ILE A 487 38.20 -3.84 12.87
N LEU A 488 38.42 -4.83 13.74
CA LEU A 488 39.65 -4.91 14.54
C LEU A 488 40.90 -5.13 13.68
N LEU A 489 40.82 -5.92 12.60
CA LEU A 489 41.90 -6.08 11.63
C LEU A 489 42.21 -4.76 10.92
N VAL A 490 41.20 -3.93 10.62
CA VAL A 490 41.39 -2.58 10.08
C VAL A 490 42.03 -1.66 11.12
N ILE A 491 41.55 -1.67 12.38
CA ILE A 491 42.11 -0.88 13.49
C ILE A 491 43.57 -1.28 13.77
N SER A 492 43.91 -2.55 13.56
CA SER A 492 45.27 -3.07 13.76
C SER A 492 46.35 -2.40 12.91
N HIS A 493 45.92 -1.67 11.88
CA HIS A 493 46.77 -0.79 11.12
C HIS A 493 47.39 0.33 11.98
N TRP A 494 46.60 0.97 12.83
CA TRP A 494 47.05 2.05 13.71
C TRP A 494 47.62 1.53 15.03
N ASP A 495 47.06 0.43 15.54
CA ASP A 495 47.47 -0.16 16.80
C ASP A 495 47.60 -1.67 16.69
N ARG A 496 48.84 -2.17 16.57
CA ARG A 496 49.10 -3.61 16.45
C ARG A 496 48.74 -4.41 17.71
N THR A 497 48.50 -3.77 18.85
CA THR A 497 48.11 -4.45 20.08
C THR A 497 46.71 -5.08 19.99
N VAL A 498 45.89 -4.68 19.01
CA VAL A 498 44.54 -5.22 18.80
C VAL A 498 44.50 -6.55 18.03
N ILE A 499 45.60 -6.96 17.39
CA ILE A 499 45.67 -8.19 16.57
C ILE A 499 45.29 -9.45 17.36
N PRO A 500 45.76 -9.67 18.61
CA PRO A 500 45.34 -10.81 19.40
C PRO A 500 43.83 -10.82 19.68
N PHE A 501 43.22 -9.64 19.88
CA PHE A 501 41.78 -9.53 20.10
C PHE A 501 41.00 -9.88 18.83
N ALA A 502 41.43 -9.38 17.66
CA ALA A 502 40.83 -9.75 16.38
C ALA A 502 40.81 -11.27 16.18
N ARG A 503 41.92 -11.95 16.48
CA ARG A 503 42.04 -13.42 16.40
C ARG A 503 41.11 -14.15 17.36
N TRP A 504 41.01 -13.71 18.60
CA TRP A 504 40.12 -14.36 19.57
C TRP A 504 38.64 -14.15 19.23
N VAL A 505 38.28 -12.97 18.69
CA VAL A 505 36.92 -12.67 18.24
C VAL A 505 36.55 -13.51 17.01
N GLY A 506 37.45 -13.61 16.02
CA GLY A 506 37.21 -14.42 14.83
C GLY A 506 37.24 -15.93 15.11
N PHE A 507 38.08 -16.39 16.04
CA PHE A 507 38.03 -17.75 16.59
C PHE A 507 36.68 -18.03 17.26
N GLY A 508 36.15 -17.07 18.02
CA GLY A 508 34.80 -17.15 18.59
C GLY A 508 33.72 -17.32 17.51
N ALA A 509 33.82 -16.57 16.41
CA ALA A 509 32.92 -16.71 15.27
C ALA A 509 33.01 -18.10 14.62
N MET A 510 34.23 -18.60 14.42
CA MET A 510 34.49 -19.95 13.90
C MET A 510 33.82 -21.02 14.77
N VAL A 511 33.98 -20.92 16.10
CA VAL A 511 33.36 -21.86 17.05
C VAL A 511 31.84 -21.83 16.94
N LEU A 512 31.23 -20.65 16.83
CA LEU A 512 29.78 -20.52 16.65
C LEU A 512 29.28 -21.12 15.33
N PHE A 513 30.01 -20.89 14.23
CA PHE A 513 29.68 -21.51 12.94
C PHE A 513 29.83 -23.04 12.98
N CYS A 514 30.85 -23.58 13.68
CA CYS A 514 30.97 -25.02 13.91
C CYS A 514 29.78 -25.58 14.72
N HIS A 515 29.35 -24.87 15.78
CA HIS A 515 28.17 -25.27 16.54
C HIS A 515 26.92 -25.28 15.66
N ALA A 516 26.69 -24.23 14.87
CA ALA A 516 25.55 -24.18 13.96
C ALA A 516 25.56 -25.31 12.92
N ALA A 517 26.72 -25.65 12.36
CA ALA A 517 26.87 -26.76 11.41
C ALA A 517 26.57 -28.14 12.02
N VAL A 518 26.82 -28.32 13.33
CA VAL A 518 26.50 -29.55 14.05
C VAL A 518 25.04 -29.57 14.52
N ILE A 519 24.50 -28.42 14.92
CA ILE A 519 23.15 -28.28 15.46
C ILE A 519 22.09 -28.39 14.38
N PHE A 520 22.30 -27.77 13.22
CA PHE A 520 21.30 -27.75 12.16
C PHE A 520 20.83 -29.16 11.72
N PRO A 521 21.72 -30.14 11.47
CA PRO A 521 21.32 -31.50 11.12
C PRO A 521 20.66 -32.29 12.26
N MET A 522 20.84 -31.90 13.53
CA MET A 522 20.11 -32.54 14.64
C MET A 522 18.59 -32.34 14.48
N GLY A 523 18.17 -31.19 13.94
CA GLY A 523 16.76 -30.85 13.70
C GLY A 523 16.13 -31.53 12.49
N PHE A 524 16.73 -32.55 11.86
CA PHE A 524 16.10 -33.25 10.73
C PHE A 524 14.96 -34.19 11.15
N HIS A 525 14.79 -34.42 12.45
CA HIS A 525 13.71 -35.22 13.01
C HIS A 525 12.38 -34.46 13.16
N ILE A 526 12.34 -33.16 12.85
CA ILE A 526 11.12 -32.34 12.92
C ILE A 526 10.02 -32.90 12.01
N ASP A 527 8.77 -32.74 12.42
CA ASP A 527 7.60 -33.34 11.78
C ASP A 527 7.47 -32.93 10.29
N GLU A 528 7.94 -31.74 9.92
CA GLU A 528 7.94 -31.24 8.54
C GLU A 528 8.88 -32.01 7.61
N ILE A 529 9.96 -32.58 8.14
CA ILE A 529 10.96 -33.35 7.38
C ILE A 529 10.70 -34.85 7.55
N GLY A 530 10.33 -35.28 8.77
CA GLY A 530 10.11 -36.68 9.12
C GLY A 530 11.36 -37.54 9.04
N GLY A 531 12.55 -36.94 9.19
CA GLY A 531 13.86 -37.62 9.16
C GLY A 531 14.28 -38.21 10.50
N GLN A 532 15.58 -38.50 10.62
CA GLN A 532 16.25 -38.79 11.88
C GLN A 532 17.35 -37.76 12.10
N PRO A 533 17.83 -37.53 13.34
CA PRO A 533 18.95 -36.62 13.55
C PRO A 533 20.14 -36.99 12.65
N TYR A 534 20.70 -36.01 11.95
CA TYR A 534 21.78 -36.16 10.96
C TYR A 534 21.44 -36.94 9.68
N GLN A 535 20.19 -37.38 9.50
CA GLN A 535 19.78 -38.18 8.36
C GLN A 535 18.48 -37.65 7.74
N LEU A 536 18.62 -37.03 6.57
CA LEU A 536 17.46 -36.64 5.76
C LEU A 536 16.78 -37.88 5.15
N PRO A 537 15.44 -37.89 5.04
CA PRO A 537 14.74 -38.87 4.23
C PRO A 537 15.12 -38.72 2.75
N ASN A 538 14.99 -39.80 1.96
CA ASN A 538 15.32 -39.82 0.53
C ASN A 538 14.55 -38.79 -0.32
N SER A 539 13.48 -38.22 0.24
CA SER A 539 12.64 -37.19 -0.39
C SER A 539 13.12 -35.76 -0.20
N HIS A 540 14.08 -35.53 0.69
CA HIS A 540 14.61 -34.21 1.03
C HIS A 540 16.09 -34.14 0.67
N GLN A 541 16.53 -32.98 0.21
CA GLN A 541 17.92 -32.72 -0.13
C GLN A 541 18.40 -31.44 0.53
N VAL A 542 19.71 -31.40 0.78
CA VAL A 542 20.37 -30.19 1.25
C VAL A 542 20.41 -29.17 0.12
N GLY A 543 19.97 -27.94 0.40
CA GLY A 543 19.94 -26.87 -0.59
C GLY A 543 21.21 -26.01 -0.62
N ILE A 544 21.28 -25.14 -1.65
CA ILE A 544 22.46 -24.33 -1.93
C ILE A 544 22.79 -23.36 -0.80
N ALA A 545 21.82 -22.90 -0.02
CA ALA A 545 22.04 -21.97 1.08
C ALA A 545 22.85 -22.64 2.20
N TYR A 546 22.55 -23.90 2.54
CA TYR A 546 23.36 -24.65 3.52
C TYR A 546 24.78 -24.90 3.02
N ILE A 547 24.94 -25.26 1.73
CA ILE A 547 26.27 -25.43 1.12
C ILE A 547 27.06 -24.11 1.19
N LEU A 548 26.41 -22.98 0.93
CA LEU A 548 27.02 -21.65 1.02
C LEU A 548 27.45 -21.30 2.45
N PHE A 549 26.66 -21.70 3.46
CA PHE A 549 27.04 -21.55 4.87
C PHE A 549 28.24 -22.44 5.23
N VAL A 550 28.26 -23.71 4.81
CA VAL A 550 29.41 -24.60 5.03
C VAL A 550 30.67 -24.02 4.37
N LEU A 551 30.54 -23.46 3.16
CA LEU A 551 31.63 -22.73 2.51
C LEU A 551 32.08 -21.52 3.33
N ALA A 552 31.15 -20.71 3.85
CA ALA A 552 31.46 -19.58 4.73
C ALA A 552 32.24 -20.02 5.99
N LEU A 553 31.85 -21.15 6.61
CA LEU A 553 32.58 -21.75 7.72
C LEU A 553 34.02 -22.11 7.32
N TRP A 554 34.22 -22.82 6.20
CA TRP A 554 35.56 -23.17 5.72
C TRP A 554 36.42 -21.94 5.44
N ILE A 555 35.85 -20.92 4.80
CA ILE A 555 36.54 -19.66 4.54
C ILE A 555 36.91 -18.99 5.86
N THR A 556 36.04 -19.00 6.87
CA THR A 556 36.33 -18.45 8.20
C THR A 556 37.51 -19.17 8.86
N VAL A 557 37.56 -20.52 8.79
CA VAL A 557 38.69 -21.32 9.29
C VAL A 557 39.98 -20.95 8.57
N ILE A 558 39.96 -20.84 7.24
CA ILE A 558 41.14 -20.47 6.45
C ILE A 558 41.58 -19.03 6.80
N SER A 559 40.63 -18.11 6.98
CA SER A 559 40.89 -16.72 7.37
C SER A 559 41.62 -16.65 8.71
N GLU A 560 41.21 -17.47 9.68
CA GLU A 560 41.86 -17.59 10.99
C GLU A 560 43.27 -18.17 10.90
N LEU A 561 43.52 -19.16 10.04
CA LEU A 561 44.88 -19.69 9.84
C LEU A 561 45.85 -18.63 9.30
N PHE A 562 45.36 -17.75 8.41
CA PHE A 562 46.13 -16.61 7.91
C PHE A 562 46.29 -15.51 8.98
N ALA A 563 45.25 -15.20 9.77
CA ALA A 563 45.32 -14.26 10.88
C ALA A 563 46.30 -14.74 11.96
N GLY A 564 46.33 -16.05 12.19
CA GLY A 564 47.18 -16.73 13.16
C GLY A 564 48.62 -16.93 12.70
N LYS A 565 48.91 -16.67 11.42
CA LYS A 565 50.21 -16.93 10.77
C LYS A 565 50.69 -18.38 10.90
N VAL A 566 49.75 -19.32 11.01
CA VAL A 566 50.04 -20.76 11.19
C VAL A 566 50.56 -21.38 9.89
N CYS A 567 50.18 -20.82 8.73
CA CYS A 567 50.58 -21.30 7.40
C CYS A 567 51.95 -20.79 6.91
N LEU A 568 52.81 -20.26 7.78
CA LEU A 568 54.16 -19.86 7.38
C LEU A 568 55.07 -21.10 7.31
N PRO A 569 55.78 -21.35 6.21
CA PRO A 569 56.91 -22.27 6.28
C PRO A 569 57.93 -21.69 7.26
N HIS A 570 58.33 -22.49 8.24
CA HIS A 570 59.51 -22.19 9.03
C HIS A 570 60.72 -22.20 8.10
N PHE A 571 61.15 -21.02 7.67
CA PHE A 571 62.46 -20.79 7.06
C PHE A 571 63.30 -19.93 8.00
#